data_AF-A0A016TAN1-F1
#
_entry.id   AF-A0A016TAN1-F1
#
_cell.length_a   1.000
_cell.length_b   1.000
_cell.length_c   1.000
_cell.angle_alpha   90.00
_cell.angle_beta   90.00
_cell.angle_gamma   90.00
#
_symmetry.space_group_name_H-M   'P 1'
#
loop_
_entity.id
_entity.type
_entity.pdbx_description
1 polymer ?
#
loop_
_entity_poly.entity_id
_entity_poly.type
_entity_poly.pdbx_seq_one_letter_code
_entity_poly.pdbx_strand_id
1 'polypeptide(L)'
;MVLKRIKWAPLEKPWAELVARYCIFVARHPWPFIVVPCILTAILSSGIFLNFKIVRGVYYLYSPLEARWKAEEAVFGENWASDDNHFYPGKDVLRRRGLYLIVQAKDGGDVLRREHAAQFLETLKWVTSAKFLSSEGKRFSYSDVCLHFQNECFSNTHARLIADVYSKGDQDHFNMTYPLYYTRFATEPIDVSRTLGGVTLNGDRVASAKAWLVLFQLKHHQSKMERLSADFENAVVRAIEAGAAPGPLLDIFYFHSDTFEQELANENKRLTPM
;
A
#
# COMPACT_ATOMS: atom_id res chain seq x y z
N MET A 1 -43.82 68.77 18.12
CA MET A 1 -43.60 67.84 17.00
C MET A 1 -42.31 68.21 16.28
N VAL A 2 -41.19 67.55 16.58
CA VAL A 2 -40.03 67.43 15.66
C VAL A 2 -39.37 66.09 15.99
N LEU A 3 -39.61 65.08 15.14
CA LEU A 3 -38.91 63.80 15.24
C LEU A 3 -37.44 64.03 14.88
N LYS A 4 -36.51 63.87 15.83
CA LYS A 4 -35.07 63.77 15.56
C LYS A 4 -34.83 62.55 14.67
N ARG A 5 -34.46 62.77 13.40
CA ARG A 5 -33.94 61.71 12.51
C ARG A 5 -32.65 61.15 13.11
N ILE A 6 -32.75 59.97 13.72
CA ILE A 6 -31.61 59.13 14.07
C ILE A 6 -30.83 58.87 12.77
N LYS A 7 -29.56 59.31 12.69
CA LYS A 7 -28.70 59.05 11.54
C LYS A 7 -28.19 57.61 11.65
N TRP A 8 -28.84 56.69 10.95
CA TRP A 8 -28.54 55.26 11.01
C TRP A 8 -27.18 54.86 10.40
N ALA A 9 -26.45 55.77 9.73
CA ALA A 9 -25.10 55.51 9.22
C ALA A 9 -24.27 56.81 9.11
N PRO A 10 -23.59 57.26 10.18
CA PRO A 10 -22.77 58.48 10.15
C PRO A 10 -21.55 58.36 9.22
N LEU A 11 -21.13 57.15 8.88
CA LEU A 11 -19.98 56.85 8.02
C LEU A 11 -20.34 56.71 6.53
N GLU A 12 -21.63 56.70 6.18
CA GLU A 12 -22.08 56.48 4.81
C GLU A 12 -21.58 57.59 3.87
N LYS A 13 -21.79 58.86 4.25
CA LYS A 13 -21.38 60.02 3.46
C LYS A 13 -19.86 60.13 3.24
N PRO A 14 -19.01 60.08 4.28
CA PRO A 14 -17.56 60.17 4.08
C PRO A 14 -17.02 58.98 3.27
N TRP A 15 -17.58 57.78 3.44
CA TRP A 15 -17.19 56.62 2.66
C TRP A 15 -17.59 56.74 1.19
N ALA A 16 -18.83 57.17 0.92
CA ALA A 16 -19.32 57.41 -0.44
C ALA A 16 -18.47 58.46 -1.16
N GLU A 17 -18.09 59.55 -0.49
CA GLU A 17 -17.22 60.57 -1.07
C GLU A 17 -15.80 60.07 -1.35
N LEU A 18 -15.26 59.21 -0.48
CA LEU A 18 -13.92 58.63 -0.66
C LEU A 18 -13.91 57.65 -1.84
N VAL A 19 -14.89 56.75 -1.91
CA VAL A 19 -15.05 55.80 -3.01
C VAL A 19 -15.31 56.53 -4.32
N ALA A 20 -16.17 57.56 -4.32
CA ALA A 20 -16.42 58.37 -5.52
C ALA A 20 -15.14 59.05 -6.03
N ARG A 21 -14.34 59.64 -5.14
CA ARG A 21 -13.03 60.22 -5.48
C ARG A 21 -12.06 59.18 -6.04
N TYR A 22 -12.01 57.99 -5.44
CA TYR A 22 -11.19 56.88 -5.91
C TYR A 22 -11.64 56.37 -7.30
N CYS A 23 -12.94 56.15 -7.52
CA CYS A 23 -13.47 55.70 -8.80
C CYS A 23 -13.21 56.71 -9.93
N ILE A 24 -13.37 58.02 -9.65
CA ILE A 24 -13.03 59.08 -10.62
C ILE A 24 -11.53 59.05 -10.95
N PHE A 25 -10.67 58.83 -9.95
CA PHE A 25 -9.23 58.71 -10.15
C PHE A 25 -8.85 57.49 -11.02
N VAL A 26 -9.43 56.32 -10.73
CA VAL A 26 -9.24 55.09 -11.53
C VAL A 26 -9.75 55.28 -12.96
N ALA A 27 -10.92 55.89 -13.14
CA ALA A 27 -11.51 56.15 -14.46
C ALA A 27 -10.66 57.11 -15.31
N ARG A 28 -9.96 58.06 -14.69
CA ARG A 28 -9.03 58.98 -15.37
C ARG A 28 -7.71 58.32 -15.76
N HIS A 29 -7.26 57.30 -15.02
CA HIS A 29 -6.00 56.60 -15.26
C HIS A 29 -6.19 55.07 -15.30
N PRO A 30 -6.89 54.51 -16.30
CA PRO A 30 -7.25 53.09 -16.30
C PRO A 30 -6.05 52.13 -16.45
N TRP A 31 -5.03 52.52 -17.21
CA TRP A 31 -3.91 51.64 -17.59
C TRP A 31 -3.10 51.11 -16.39
N PRO A 32 -2.65 51.93 -15.42
CA PRO A 32 -1.97 51.41 -14.22
C PRO A 32 -2.82 50.40 -13.44
N PHE A 33 -4.13 50.62 -13.32
CA PHE A 33 -5.04 49.74 -12.58
C PHE A 33 -5.38 48.43 -13.30
N ILE A 34 -5.05 48.31 -14.59
CA ILE A 34 -5.17 47.04 -15.33
C ILE A 34 -3.80 46.34 -15.37
N VAL A 35 -2.74 47.07 -15.73
CA VAL A 35 -1.41 46.51 -15.94
C VAL A 35 -0.80 46.02 -14.62
N VAL A 36 -0.90 46.79 -13.53
CA VAL A 36 -0.29 46.42 -12.25
C VAL A 36 -0.90 45.15 -11.67
N PRO A 37 -2.25 45.00 -11.56
CA PRO A 37 -2.84 43.75 -11.11
C PRO A 37 -2.51 42.58 -12.04
N CYS A 38 -2.51 42.76 -13.37
CA CYS A 38 -2.12 41.70 -14.30
C CYS A 38 -0.68 41.22 -14.07
N ILE A 39 0.28 42.13 -13.97
CA ILE A 39 1.69 41.78 -13.69
C ILE A 39 1.81 41.12 -12.31
N LEU A 40 1.13 41.67 -11.29
CA LEU A 40 1.14 41.11 -9.94
C LEU A 40 0.56 39.70 -9.92
N THR A 41 -0.55 39.46 -10.61
CA THR A 41 -1.14 38.12 -10.74
C THR A 41 -0.19 37.18 -11.47
N ALA A 42 0.47 37.60 -12.54
CA ALA A 42 1.44 36.77 -13.26
C ALA A 42 2.64 36.39 -12.36
N ILE A 43 3.16 37.34 -11.58
CA ILE A 43 4.25 37.10 -10.62
C ILE A 43 3.79 36.15 -9.52
N LEU A 44 2.62 36.36 -8.92
CA LEU A 44 2.10 35.48 -7.87
C LEU A 44 1.77 34.07 -8.39
N SER A 45 1.20 33.96 -9.60
CA SER A 45 0.92 32.69 -10.27
C SER A 45 2.18 31.92 -10.61
N SER A 46 3.32 32.59 -10.86
CA SER A 46 4.61 31.91 -11.09
C SER A 46 5.02 31.03 -9.91
N GLY A 47 4.61 31.37 -8.68
CA GLY A 47 4.87 30.56 -7.49
C GLY A 47 4.25 29.16 -7.54
N ILE A 48 3.12 29.01 -8.23
CA ILE A 48 2.48 27.71 -8.46
C ILE A 48 3.42 26.85 -9.33
N PHE A 49 3.87 27.36 -10.47
CA PHE A 49 4.76 26.59 -11.35
C PHE A 49 6.11 26.26 -10.71
N LEU A 50 6.64 27.14 -9.87
CA LEU A 50 7.97 26.98 -9.26
C LEU A 50 7.98 26.07 -8.02
N ASN A 51 6.92 26.05 -7.23
CA ASN A 51 6.91 25.38 -5.91
C ASN A 51 5.78 24.37 -5.72
N PHE A 52 4.96 24.09 -6.73
CA PHE A 52 3.88 23.12 -6.59
C PHE A 52 4.45 21.71 -6.37
N LYS A 53 4.40 21.25 -5.11
CA LYS A 53 4.72 19.90 -4.71
C LYS A 53 3.44 19.22 -4.25
N ILE A 54 3.04 18.18 -4.98
CA ILE A 54 1.94 17.32 -4.55
C ILE A 54 2.44 16.47 -3.39
N VAL A 55 1.96 16.74 -2.19
CA VAL A 55 2.21 15.87 -1.04
C VAL A 55 1.34 14.63 -1.18
N ARG A 56 1.97 13.45 -1.12
CA ARG A 56 1.31 12.14 -1.13
C ARG A 56 1.61 11.43 0.18
N GLY A 57 0.74 10.51 0.59
CA GLY A 57 0.79 9.91 1.92
C GLY A 57 -0.54 10.02 2.65
N VAL A 58 -1.31 8.95 2.67
CA VAL A 58 -2.59 8.79 3.36
C VAL A 58 -2.40 9.03 4.85
N TYR A 59 -1.37 8.43 5.43
CA TYR A 59 -1.04 8.66 6.83
C TYR A 59 -0.69 10.12 7.11
N TYR A 60 -0.06 10.84 6.18
CA TYR A 60 0.23 12.27 6.36
C TYR A 60 -1.03 13.14 6.23
N LEU A 61 -1.88 12.85 5.24
CA LEU A 61 -3.05 13.67 4.88
C LEU A 61 -4.26 13.45 5.79
N TYR A 62 -4.48 12.22 6.25
CA TYR A 62 -5.70 11.83 6.99
C TYR A 62 -5.47 11.65 8.49
N SER A 63 -4.30 12.01 9.02
CA SER A 63 -4.03 11.92 10.46
C SER A 63 -3.45 13.22 11.03
N PRO A 64 -3.69 13.50 12.32
CA PRO A 64 -3.10 14.66 12.99
C PRO A 64 -1.57 14.65 12.90
N LEU A 65 -0.94 15.81 12.70
CA LEU A 65 0.51 15.93 12.58
C LEU A 65 1.24 15.36 13.80
N GLU A 66 0.77 15.68 15.01
CA GLU A 66 1.34 15.25 16.29
C GLU A 66 0.49 14.16 16.96
N ALA A 67 0.26 13.06 16.25
CA ALA A 67 -0.45 11.93 16.82
C ALA A 67 0.50 11.01 17.60
N ARG A 68 0.10 10.58 18.80
CA ARG A 68 0.90 9.69 19.66
C ARG A 68 1.35 8.40 18.96
N TRP A 69 0.47 7.82 18.13
CA TRP A 69 0.78 6.59 17.39
C TRP A 69 1.94 6.77 16.40
N LYS A 70 2.22 7.98 15.91
CA LYS A 70 3.37 8.23 15.02
C LYS A 70 4.70 8.10 15.76
N ALA A 71 4.75 8.55 17.02
CA ALA A 71 5.93 8.36 17.86
C ALA A 71 6.12 6.87 18.21
N GLU A 72 5.03 6.17 18.54
CA GLU A 72 5.06 4.72 18.81
C GLU A 72 5.49 3.94 17.56
N GLU A 73 4.95 4.29 16.39
CA GLU A 73 5.33 3.69 15.11
C GLU A 73 6.80 3.95 14.76
N ALA A 74 7.31 5.17 14.99
CA ALA A 74 8.73 5.48 14.78
C ALA A 74 9.62 4.56 15.62
N VAL A 75 9.28 4.34 16.90
CA VAL A 75 9.99 3.40 17.78
C VAL A 75 9.94 1.97 17.22
N PHE A 76 8.78 1.52 16.73
CA PHE A 76 8.71 0.20 16.10
C PHE A 76 9.60 0.09 14.86
N GLY A 77 9.68 1.17 14.10
CA GLY A 77 10.43 1.26 12.85
C GLY A 77 11.93 1.27 12.96
N GLU A 78 12.44 1.77 14.08
CA GLU A 78 13.87 1.80 14.35
C GLU A 78 14.32 0.46 14.94
N ASN A 79 13.47 -0.19 15.73
CA ASN A 79 13.84 -1.35 16.54
C ASN A 79 13.47 -2.72 15.93
N TRP A 80 12.46 -2.80 15.05
CA TRP A 80 12.02 -4.07 14.44
C TRP A 80 11.93 -3.97 12.92
N ALA A 81 12.50 -4.97 12.24
CA ALA A 81 12.50 -5.08 10.78
C ALA A 81 13.07 -3.84 10.05
N SER A 82 13.86 -3.02 10.75
CA SER A 82 14.53 -1.84 10.19
C SER A 82 15.61 -2.25 9.18
N ASP A 83 16.28 -3.37 9.45
CA ASP A 83 17.25 -4.04 8.60
C ASP A 83 17.17 -5.57 8.81
N ASP A 84 18.08 -6.31 8.18
CA ASP A 84 18.16 -7.78 8.32
C ASP A 84 18.55 -8.23 9.74
N ASN A 85 19.25 -7.40 10.53
CA ASN A 85 19.68 -7.77 11.89
C ASN A 85 18.54 -7.64 12.90
N HIS A 86 17.65 -6.67 12.69
CA HIS A 86 16.50 -6.38 13.54
C HIS A 86 15.23 -7.10 13.07
N PHE A 87 15.32 -7.91 12.02
CA PHE A 87 14.20 -8.64 11.47
C PHE A 87 13.99 -9.97 12.20
N TYR A 88 12.76 -10.19 12.67
CA TYR A 88 12.31 -11.48 13.20
C TYR A 88 10.88 -11.73 12.70
N PRO A 89 10.64 -12.75 11.84
CA PRO A 89 9.35 -12.93 11.15
C PRO A 89 8.12 -12.96 12.06
N GLY A 90 8.24 -13.56 13.25
CA GLY A 90 7.13 -13.66 14.22
C GLY A 90 6.87 -12.38 15.04
N LYS A 91 7.76 -11.37 14.98
CA LYS A 91 7.71 -10.16 15.82
C LYS A 91 7.48 -8.88 15.02
N ASP A 92 7.58 -8.92 13.69
CA ASP A 92 7.23 -7.80 12.84
C ASP A 92 5.71 -7.65 12.72
N VAL A 93 5.15 -6.72 13.48
CA VAL A 93 3.72 -6.41 13.51
C VAL A 93 3.32 -5.45 12.39
N LEU A 94 4.20 -4.51 12.03
CA LEU A 94 3.87 -3.44 11.08
C LEU A 94 3.96 -3.90 9.63
N ARG A 95 4.86 -4.84 9.31
CA ARG A 95 4.99 -5.42 7.96
C ARG A 95 5.03 -4.35 6.88
N ARG A 96 5.84 -3.31 7.14
CA ARG A 96 5.80 -2.00 6.48
C ARG A 96 5.88 -2.06 4.96
N ARG A 97 6.68 -2.99 4.46
CA ARG A 97 6.82 -3.23 3.02
C ARG A 97 6.70 -4.71 2.74
N GLY A 98 5.69 -5.05 1.96
CA GLY A 98 5.43 -6.44 1.61
C GLY A 98 4.37 -6.59 0.55
N LEU A 99 4.42 -7.74 -0.09
CA LEU A 99 3.46 -8.20 -1.08
C LEU A 99 2.65 -9.35 -0.47
N TYR A 100 1.35 -9.14 -0.37
CA TYR A 100 0.37 -10.15 -0.01
C TYR A 100 -0.22 -10.75 -1.28
N LEU A 101 -0.29 -12.07 -1.33
CA LEU A 101 -1.06 -12.79 -2.35
C LEU A 101 -2.17 -13.58 -1.68
N ILE A 102 -3.38 -13.44 -2.22
CA ILE A 102 -4.54 -14.25 -1.86
C ILE A 102 -4.82 -15.16 -3.05
N VAL A 103 -4.76 -16.47 -2.85
CA VAL A 103 -4.91 -17.44 -3.94
C VAL A 103 -6.17 -18.27 -3.70
N GLN A 104 -7.10 -18.22 -4.65
CA GLN A 104 -8.37 -18.93 -4.61
C GLN A 104 -8.47 -19.93 -5.75
N ALA A 105 -9.33 -20.93 -5.62
CA ALA A 105 -9.64 -21.82 -6.72
C ALA A 105 -10.56 -21.10 -7.71
N LYS A 106 -10.26 -21.20 -9.00
CA LYS A 106 -10.98 -20.49 -10.06
C LYS A 106 -12.45 -20.92 -10.20
N ASP A 107 -12.75 -22.14 -9.78
CA ASP A 107 -14.11 -22.67 -9.71
C ASP A 107 -14.84 -22.33 -8.39
N GLY A 108 -14.22 -21.55 -7.50
CA GLY A 108 -14.74 -21.19 -6.18
C GLY A 108 -14.78 -22.35 -5.18
N GLY A 109 -14.16 -23.48 -5.52
CA GLY A 109 -14.11 -24.68 -4.70
C GLY A 109 -12.98 -24.68 -3.67
N ASP A 110 -12.61 -25.87 -3.21
CA ASP A 110 -11.56 -26.07 -2.21
C ASP A 110 -10.16 -25.86 -2.82
N VAL A 111 -9.34 -25.02 -2.18
CA VAL A 111 -7.95 -24.78 -2.60
C VAL A 111 -6.98 -25.86 -2.15
N LEU A 112 -7.40 -26.76 -1.23
CA LEU A 112 -6.58 -27.84 -0.69
C LEU A 112 -6.61 -29.10 -1.58
N ARG A 113 -7.34 -29.09 -2.69
CA ARG A 113 -7.32 -30.19 -3.67
C ARG A 113 -5.90 -30.40 -4.19
N ARG A 114 -5.55 -31.66 -4.45
CA ARG A 114 -4.21 -32.10 -4.85
C ARG A 114 -3.58 -31.25 -5.97
N GLU A 115 -4.32 -31.06 -7.06
CA GLU A 115 -3.86 -30.30 -8.23
C GLU A 115 -3.72 -28.79 -7.94
N HIS A 116 -4.60 -28.25 -7.08
CA HIS A 116 -4.61 -26.85 -6.72
C HIS A 116 -3.46 -26.52 -5.77
N ALA A 117 -3.21 -27.39 -4.79
CA ALA A 117 -2.08 -27.30 -3.88
C ALA A 117 -0.73 -27.42 -4.64
N ALA A 118 -0.65 -28.32 -5.63
CA ALA A 118 0.52 -28.44 -6.50
C ALA A 118 0.77 -27.15 -7.32
N GLN A 119 -0.27 -26.59 -7.95
CA GLN A 119 -0.14 -25.31 -8.66
C GLN A 119 0.24 -24.16 -7.74
N PHE A 120 -0.30 -24.12 -6.53
CA PHE A 120 0.05 -23.08 -5.56
C PHE A 120 1.54 -23.13 -5.21
N LEU A 121 2.14 -24.33 -5.08
CA LEU A 121 3.59 -24.48 -4.92
C LEU A 121 4.38 -23.92 -6.12
N GLU A 122 3.88 -24.13 -7.34
CA GLU A 122 4.48 -23.55 -8.55
C GLU A 122 4.39 -22.01 -8.54
N THR A 123 3.25 -21.45 -8.13
CA THR A 123 3.08 -19.99 -7.97
C THR A 123 4.07 -19.43 -6.94
N LEU A 124 4.21 -20.05 -5.78
CA LEU A 124 5.20 -19.62 -4.77
C LEU A 124 6.63 -19.69 -5.29
N LYS A 125 6.97 -20.77 -6.00
CA LYS A 125 8.28 -20.91 -6.63
C LYS A 125 8.51 -19.83 -7.70
N TRP A 126 7.50 -19.51 -8.49
CA TRP A 126 7.59 -18.47 -9.51
C TRP A 126 7.85 -17.08 -8.91
N VAL A 127 7.08 -16.65 -7.89
CA VAL A 127 7.30 -15.33 -7.25
C VAL A 127 8.73 -15.19 -6.72
N THR A 128 9.27 -16.27 -6.16
CA THR A 128 10.62 -16.27 -5.56
C THR A 128 11.76 -16.38 -6.58
N SER A 129 11.55 -17.04 -7.72
CA SER A 129 12.62 -17.31 -8.71
C SER A 129 12.53 -16.49 -9.99
N ALA A 130 11.40 -15.83 -10.24
CA ALA A 130 11.24 -14.93 -11.37
C ALA A 130 12.24 -13.77 -11.30
N LYS A 131 12.80 -13.42 -12.46
CA LYS A 131 13.72 -12.31 -12.61
C LYS A 131 13.00 -11.15 -13.29
N PHE A 132 12.98 -10.01 -12.62
CA PHE A 132 12.39 -8.78 -13.11
C PHE A 132 13.47 -7.77 -13.48
N LEU A 133 13.11 -6.77 -14.29
CA LEU A 133 13.99 -5.66 -14.66
C LEU A 133 13.66 -4.47 -13.78
N SER A 134 14.67 -3.92 -13.09
CA SER A 134 14.48 -2.71 -12.29
C SER A 134 14.38 -1.47 -13.16
N SER A 135 13.93 -0.37 -12.58
CA SER A 135 13.98 0.97 -13.18
C SER A 135 15.39 1.39 -13.61
N GLU A 136 16.43 0.82 -12.97
CA GLU A 136 17.86 1.01 -13.33
C GLU A 136 18.35 0.03 -14.42
N GLY A 137 17.47 -0.80 -14.99
CA GLY A 137 17.82 -1.77 -16.04
C GLY A 137 18.59 -3.01 -15.54
N LYS A 138 18.62 -3.25 -14.23
CA LYS A 138 19.28 -4.44 -13.66
C LYS A 138 18.28 -5.58 -13.48
N ARG A 139 18.72 -6.80 -13.74
CA ARG A 139 17.92 -8.00 -13.45
C ARG A 139 18.07 -8.36 -11.97
N PHE A 140 16.94 -8.55 -11.30
CA PHE A 140 16.88 -8.87 -9.89
C PHE A 140 15.69 -9.80 -9.62
N SER A 141 15.66 -10.40 -8.43
CA SER A 141 14.66 -11.37 -7.99
C SER A 141 14.31 -11.15 -6.53
N TYR A 142 13.40 -11.96 -6.00
CA TYR A 142 12.97 -11.84 -4.61
C TYR A 142 14.13 -11.94 -3.60
N SER A 143 15.15 -12.78 -3.87
CA SER A 143 16.32 -12.90 -3.00
C SER A 143 17.12 -11.61 -2.82
N ASP A 144 17.05 -10.71 -3.80
CA ASP A 144 17.77 -9.43 -3.76
C ASP A 144 17.05 -8.38 -2.89
N VAL A 145 15.73 -8.55 -2.69
CA VAL A 145 14.86 -7.56 -2.02
C VAL A 145 14.22 -8.07 -0.74
N CYS A 146 14.25 -9.36 -0.43
CA CYS A 146 13.60 -9.91 0.75
C CYS A 146 14.35 -9.61 2.06
N LEU A 147 13.63 -9.50 3.18
CA LEU A 147 14.27 -9.44 4.50
C LEU A 147 14.90 -10.79 4.85
N HIS A 148 16.10 -10.76 5.43
CA HIS A 148 16.82 -11.96 5.82
C HIS A 148 16.71 -12.21 7.32
N PHE A 149 16.41 -13.45 7.69
CA PHE A 149 16.48 -13.94 9.07
C PHE A 149 17.45 -15.12 9.12
N GLN A 150 18.45 -15.06 10.01
CA GLN A 150 19.50 -16.09 10.12
C GLN A 150 20.21 -16.39 8.77
N ASN A 151 20.51 -15.34 8.00
CA ASN A 151 21.07 -15.42 6.63
C ASN A 151 20.19 -16.10 5.58
N GLU A 152 18.93 -16.40 5.89
CA GLU A 152 17.96 -16.92 4.94
C GLU A 152 16.89 -15.88 4.62
N CYS A 153 16.52 -15.81 3.35
CA CYS A 153 15.44 -14.98 2.86
C CYS A 153 14.10 -15.41 3.48
N PHE A 154 13.30 -14.46 3.99
CA PHE A 154 11.97 -14.77 4.52
C PHE A 154 11.13 -15.49 3.48
N SER A 155 10.61 -16.66 3.84
CA SER A 155 9.81 -17.49 2.94
C SER A 155 8.59 -18.07 3.65
N ASN A 156 7.56 -18.38 2.86
CA ASN A 156 6.29 -18.93 3.35
C ASN A 156 6.41 -20.44 3.63
N THR A 157 7.34 -20.85 4.50
CA THR A 157 7.64 -22.27 4.80
C THR A 157 6.43 -23.03 5.29
N HIS A 158 5.61 -22.43 6.16
CA HIS A 158 4.38 -23.03 6.67
C HIS A 158 3.38 -23.30 5.56
N ALA A 159 3.12 -22.32 4.68
CA ALA A 159 2.22 -22.50 3.54
C ALA A 159 2.73 -23.56 2.57
N ARG A 160 4.04 -23.59 2.31
CA ARG A 160 4.68 -24.61 1.47
C ARG A 160 4.54 -26.01 2.06
N LEU A 161 4.73 -26.17 3.37
CA LEU A 161 4.55 -27.46 4.04
C LEU A 161 3.11 -27.95 3.93
N ILE A 162 2.14 -27.08 4.21
CA ILE A 162 0.72 -27.43 4.12
C ILE A 162 0.39 -27.84 2.67
N ALA A 163 0.76 -27.01 1.70
CA ALA A 163 0.50 -27.31 0.29
C ALA A 163 1.20 -28.60 -0.18
N ASP A 164 2.41 -28.89 0.28
CA ASP A 164 3.14 -30.12 -0.06
C ASP A 164 2.39 -31.37 0.43
N VAL A 165 1.89 -31.36 1.66
CA VAL A 165 1.09 -32.46 2.24
C VAL A 165 -0.16 -32.74 1.39
N TYR A 166 -0.93 -31.70 1.05
CA TYR A 166 -2.14 -31.84 0.24
C TYR A 166 -1.82 -32.21 -1.23
N SER A 167 -0.70 -31.73 -1.79
CA SER A 167 -0.27 -32.07 -3.15
C SER A 167 0.15 -33.53 -3.31
N LYS A 168 0.62 -34.17 -2.24
CA LYS A 168 1.02 -35.57 -2.21
C LYS A 168 -0.12 -36.51 -1.85
N GLY A 169 -1.19 -35.98 -1.26
CA GLY A 169 -2.32 -36.78 -0.77
C GLY A 169 -2.09 -37.35 0.63
N ASP A 170 -1.17 -36.77 1.40
CA ASP A 170 -0.78 -37.26 2.73
C ASP A 170 -1.62 -36.65 3.87
N GLN A 171 -2.72 -35.94 3.56
CA GLN A 171 -3.56 -35.26 4.56
C GLN A 171 -4.06 -36.18 5.69
N ASP A 172 -4.24 -37.47 5.40
CA ASP A 172 -4.71 -38.46 6.36
C ASP A 172 -3.60 -38.92 7.32
N HIS A 173 -2.33 -38.81 6.93
CA HIS A 173 -1.18 -39.13 7.77
C HIS A 173 -0.83 -38.00 8.74
N PHE A 174 -1.01 -36.75 8.31
CA PHE A 174 -0.56 -35.58 9.07
C PHE A 174 -1.63 -35.00 10.00
N ASN A 175 -2.91 -35.37 9.87
CA ASN A 175 -4.01 -34.91 10.74
C ASN A 175 -3.97 -33.41 11.04
N MET A 176 -4.04 -32.58 10.01
CA MET A 176 -3.88 -31.13 10.16
C MET A 176 -5.02 -30.50 10.98
N THR A 177 -4.67 -29.92 12.13
CA THR A 177 -5.60 -29.25 13.05
C THR A 177 -5.67 -27.75 12.83
N TYR A 178 -6.77 -27.14 13.27
CA TYR A 178 -6.98 -25.68 13.22
C TYR A 178 -7.30 -25.13 14.63
N PRO A 179 -6.87 -23.91 14.99
CA PRO A 179 -6.05 -22.96 14.22
C PRO A 179 -4.55 -23.26 14.26
N LEU A 180 -4.10 -24.07 15.23
CA LEU A 180 -2.70 -24.44 15.40
C LEU A 180 -2.50 -25.89 15.00
N TYR A 181 -1.44 -26.15 14.25
CA TYR A 181 -1.02 -27.48 13.85
C TYR A 181 0.33 -27.85 14.48
N TYR A 182 0.34 -28.93 15.24
CA TYR A 182 1.52 -29.45 15.91
C TYR A 182 2.11 -30.59 15.09
N THR A 183 3.38 -30.43 14.69
CA THR A 183 4.09 -31.41 13.87
C THR A 183 5.41 -31.77 14.53
N ARG A 184 5.90 -32.99 14.28
CA ARG A 184 7.23 -33.43 14.76
C ARG A 184 8.39 -32.74 14.02
N PHE A 185 8.09 -32.09 12.90
CA PHE A 185 9.07 -31.42 12.04
C PHE A 185 9.35 -29.97 12.45
N ALA A 186 8.58 -29.41 13.39
CA ALA A 186 8.75 -28.06 13.90
C ALA A 186 8.62 -28.04 15.42
N THR A 187 9.46 -27.25 16.09
CA THR A 187 9.41 -27.07 17.54
C THR A 187 8.26 -26.17 17.97
N GLU A 188 7.89 -25.22 17.12
CA GLU A 188 6.78 -24.28 17.34
C GLU A 188 5.54 -24.73 16.56
N PRO A 189 4.33 -24.52 17.12
CA PRO A 189 3.09 -24.81 16.41
C PRO A 189 2.95 -23.92 15.17
N ILE A 190 2.48 -24.52 14.08
CA ILE A 190 2.20 -23.80 12.84
C ILE A 190 0.82 -23.15 12.96
N ASP A 191 0.78 -21.83 12.83
CA ASP A 191 -0.47 -21.07 12.81
C ASP A 191 -1.14 -21.14 11.43
N VAL A 192 -2.02 -22.12 11.26
CA VAL A 192 -2.78 -22.38 10.04
C VAL A 192 -3.75 -21.22 9.75
N SER A 193 -4.23 -20.52 10.78
CA SER A 193 -5.17 -19.42 10.64
C SER A 193 -4.59 -18.21 9.88
N ARG A 194 -3.27 -18.06 9.86
CA ARG A 194 -2.58 -17.01 9.10
C ARG A 194 -2.39 -17.36 7.62
N THR A 195 -2.53 -18.63 7.27
CA THR A 195 -2.22 -19.15 5.93
C THR A 195 -3.48 -19.55 5.16
N LEU A 196 -4.50 -20.08 5.83
CA LEU A 196 -5.74 -20.52 5.21
C LEU A 196 -6.92 -19.62 5.59
N GLY A 197 -7.69 -19.23 4.58
CA GLY A 197 -8.93 -18.48 4.71
C GLY A 197 -10.16 -19.31 4.36
N GLY A 198 -11.28 -19.04 5.02
CA GLY A 198 -12.55 -19.72 4.76
C GLY A 198 -12.49 -21.23 5.04
N VAL A 199 -11.81 -21.62 6.12
CA VAL A 199 -11.60 -23.02 6.51
C VAL A 199 -12.91 -23.64 6.98
N THR A 200 -13.21 -24.85 6.50
CA THR A 200 -14.24 -25.71 7.06
C THR A 200 -13.58 -26.85 7.82
N LEU A 201 -14.17 -27.25 8.94
CA LEU A 201 -13.61 -28.24 9.85
C LEU A 201 -14.45 -29.51 9.87
N ASN A 202 -13.78 -30.65 10.05
CA ASN A 202 -14.38 -31.92 10.41
C ASN A 202 -13.85 -32.32 11.79
N GLY A 203 -14.60 -31.99 12.84
CA GLY A 203 -14.08 -31.96 14.21
C GLY A 203 -13.02 -30.86 14.34
N ASP A 204 -11.82 -31.23 14.81
CA ASP A 204 -10.69 -30.29 14.95
C ASP A 204 -9.78 -30.24 13.70
N ARG A 205 -10.12 -31.03 12.67
CA ARG A 205 -9.29 -31.18 11.47
C ARG A 205 -9.76 -30.27 10.34
N VAL A 206 -8.80 -29.75 9.59
CA VAL A 206 -9.07 -28.99 8.36
C VAL A 206 -9.67 -29.93 7.31
N ALA A 207 -10.93 -29.68 6.93
CA ALA A 207 -11.65 -30.44 5.91
C ALA A 207 -11.53 -29.79 4.53
N SER A 208 -11.67 -28.46 4.44
CA SER A 208 -11.45 -27.69 3.21
C SER A 208 -11.06 -26.25 3.54
N ALA A 209 -10.54 -25.52 2.55
CA ALA A 209 -10.31 -24.09 2.65
C ALA A 209 -10.68 -23.37 1.35
N LYS A 210 -11.01 -22.08 1.43
CA LYS A 210 -11.38 -21.27 0.25
C LYS A 210 -10.21 -20.49 -0.34
N ALA A 211 -9.23 -20.13 0.47
CA ALA A 211 -8.14 -19.26 0.04
C ALA A 211 -6.84 -19.54 0.78
N TRP A 212 -5.73 -19.33 0.09
CA TRP A 212 -4.41 -19.15 0.68
C TRP A 212 -4.13 -17.67 0.90
N LEU A 213 -3.48 -17.33 2.00
CA LEU A 213 -2.89 -16.02 2.25
C LEU A 213 -1.39 -16.19 2.48
N VAL A 214 -0.58 -15.55 1.64
CA VAL A 214 0.88 -15.54 1.77
C VAL A 214 1.42 -14.13 1.74
N LEU A 215 2.55 -13.94 2.40
CA LEU A 215 3.23 -12.66 2.51
C LEU A 215 4.68 -12.80 2.05
N PHE A 216 5.13 -11.83 1.28
CA PHE A 216 6.53 -11.65 0.91
C PHE A 216 6.99 -10.34 1.54
N GLN A 217 7.89 -10.41 2.53
CA GLN A 217 8.40 -9.23 3.23
C GLN A 217 9.66 -8.70 2.55
N LEU A 218 9.68 -7.39 2.32
CA LEU A 218 10.69 -6.75 1.51
C LEU A 218 11.51 -5.75 2.33
N LYS A 219 12.77 -5.60 1.95
CA LYS A 219 13.70 -4.60 2.47
C LYS A 219 13.19 -3.21 2.14
N HIS A 220 13.19 -2.33 3.12
CA HIS A 220 12.87 -0.91 2.93
C HIS A 220 13.95 0.02 3.49
N HIS A 221 15.10 -0.51 3.90
CA HIS A 221 16.20 0.30 4.40
C HIS A 221 16.90 1.04 3.26
N GLN A 222 17.13 2.34 3.40
CA GLN A 222 17.73 3.19 2.36
C GLN A 222 16.82 3.39 1.13
N SER A 223 16.83 4.61 0.60
CA SER A 223 15.99 5.02 -0.53
C SER A 223 16.19 4.17 -1.79
N LYS A 224 17.38 3.59 -1.99
CA LYS A 224 17.67 2.73 -3.14
C LYS A 224 16.98 1.36 -3.03
N MET A 225 17.06 0.70 -1.88
CA MET A 225 16.38 -0.59 -1.70
C MET A 225 14.88 -0.41 -1.66
N GLU A 226 14.39 0.68 -1.06
CA GLU A 226 12.98 1.02 -1.08
C GLU A 226 12.42 1.11 -2.51
N ARG A 227 13.14 1.78 -3.42
CA ARG A 227 12.79 1.82 -4.85
C ARG A 227 12.86 0.44 -5.51
N LEU A 228 13.89 -0.36 -5.22
CA LEU A 228 14.04 -1.69 -5.80
C LEU A 228 12.93 -2.65 -5.34
N SER A 229 12.52 -2.57 -4.07
CA SER A 229 11.38 -3.31 -3.53
C SER A 229 10.05 -2.84 -4.12
N ALA A 230 9.88 -1.54 -4.36
CA ALA A 230 8.73 -1.01 -5.11
C ALA A 230 8.69 -1.56 -6.54
N ASP A 231 9.84 -1.61 -7.22
CA ASP A 231 9.94 -2.20 -8.56
C ASP A 231 9.55 -3.69 -8.54
N PHE A 232 9.92 -4.44 -7.49
CA PHE A 232 9.52 -5.85 -7.32
C PHE A 232 8.00 -6.00 -7.21
N GLU A 233 7.38 -5.27 -6.28
CA GLU A 233 5.92 -5.31 -6.05
C GLU A 233 5.17 -5.05 -7.36
N ASN A 234 5.52 -3.95 -8.03
CA ASN A 234 4.89 -3.55 -9.28
C ASN A 234 5.14 -4.55 -10.42
N ALA A 235 6.33 -5.14 -10.49
CA ALA A 235 6.65 -6.12 -11.54
C ALA A 235 5.88 -7.43 -11.37
N VAL A 236 5.72 -7.92 -10.13
CA VAL A 236 4.91 -9.11 -9.84
C VAL A 236 3.44 -8.85 -10.18
N VAL A 237 2.90 -7.70 -9.76
CA VAL A 237 1.52 -7.29 -10.07
C VAL A 237 1.27 -7.26 -11.58
N ARG A 238 2.12 -6.55 -12.34
CA ARG A 238 1.99 -6.49 -13.81
C ARG A 238 2.10 -7.86 -14.45
N ALA A 239 2.95 -8.75 -13.92
CA ALA A 239 3.09 -10.09 -14.44
C ALA A 239 1.86 -10.97 -14.15
N ILE A 240 1.21 -10.79 -13.00
CA ILE A 240 -0.07 -11.45 -12.68
C ILE A 240 -1.17 -10.94 -13.63
N GLU A 241 -1.29 -9.61 -13.80
CA GLU A 241 -2.29 -9.00 -14.70
C GLU A 241 -2.10 -9.38 -16.17
N ALA A 242 -0.85 -9.53 -16.60
CA ALA A 242 -0.52 -10.00 -17.95
C ALA A 242 -0.76 -11.51 -18.16
N GLY A 243 -1.15 -12.25 -17.11
CA GLY A 243 -1.36 -13.69 -17.17
C GLY A 243 -0.07 -14.52 -17.26
N ALA A 244 1.08 -13.95 -16.86
CA ALA A 244 2.37 -14.64 -16.85
C ALA A 244 2.60 -15.49 -15.59
N ALA A 245 1.78 -15.33 -14.56
CA ALA A 245 1.83 -16.12 -13.34
C ALA A 245 1.31 -17.56 -13.58
N PRO A 246 2.00 -18.61 -13.10
CA PRO A 246 1.52 -19.97 -13.23
C PRO A 246 0.35 -20.21 -12.29
N GLY A 247 -0.75 -20.75 -12.84
CA GLY A 247 -1.95 -21.09 -12.08
C GLY A 247 -3.24 -21.13 -12.90
N PRO A 248 -3.37 -21.97 -13.94
CA PRO A 248 -4.61 -22.02 -14.71
C PRO A 248 -5.85 -22.44 -13.91
N LEU A 249 -5.68 -23.10 -12.76
CA LEU A 249 -6.75 -23.50 -11.83
C LEU A 249 -6.96 -22.48 -10.69
N LEU A 250 -6.12 -21.45 -10.61
CA LEU A 250 -6.06 -20.53 -9.48
C LEU A 250 -6.32 -19.09 -9.92
N ASP A 251 -7.12 -18.39 -9.13
CA ASP A 251 -7.22 -16.93 -9.22
C ASP A 251 -6.30 -16.31 -8.15
N ILE A 252 -5.38 -15.47 -8.61
CA ILE A 252 -4.36 -14.83 -7.78
C ILE A 252 -4.71 -13.36 -7.61
N PHE A 253 -5.10 -12.99 -6.40
CA PHE A 253 -5.30 -11.61 -5.99
C PHE A 253 -4.06 -11.11 -5.24
N TYR A 254 -3.81 -9.81 -5.31
CA TYR A 254 -2.61 -9.20 -4.73
C TYR A 254 -2.96 -7.94 -3.94
N PHE A 255 -2.11 -7.62 -2.96
CA PHE A 255 -2.12 -6.36 -2.23
C PHE A 255 -0.70 -6.07 -1.77
N HIS A 256 -0.20 -4.86 -1.94
CA HIS A 256 1.12 -4.46 -1.45
C HIS A 256 1.07 -3.11 -0.74
N SER A 257 2.15 -2.72 -0.08
CA SER A 257 2.19 -1.53 0.79
C SER A 257 1.80 -0.23 0.06
N ASP A 258 2.10 -0.14 -1.24
CA ASP A 258 1.87 1.06 -2.04
C ASP A 258 0.54 1.02 -2.81
N THR A 259 -0.22 -0.09 -2.75
CA THR A 259 -1.46 -0.26 -3.54
C THR A 259 -2.44 0.89 -3.28
N PHE A 260 -2.68 1.25 -2.02
CA PHE A 260 -3.63 2.31 -1.69
C PHE A 260 -3.21 3.68 -2.26
N GLU A 261 -1.94 4.05 -2.12
CA GLU A 261 -1.41 5.31 -2.65
C GLU A 261 -1.49 5.35 -4.18
N GLN A 262 -1.15 4.23 -4.83
CA GLN A 262 -1.19 4.11 -6.29
C GLN A 262 -2.62 4.20 -6.83
N GLU A 263 -3.56 3.47 -6.23
CA GLU A 263 -4.97 3.52 -6.62
C GLU A 263 -5.57 4.91 -6.40
N LEU A 264 -5.28 5.55 -5.26
CA LEU A 264 -5.72 6.93 -5.01
C LEU A 264 -5.13 7.92 -6.03
N ALA A 265 -3.86 7.74 -6.40
CA ALA A 265 -3.22 8.57 -7.43
C ALA A 265 -3.82 8.34 -8.81
N ASN A 266 -4.21 7.10 -9.13
CA ASN A 266 -4.86 6.74 -10.40
C ASN A 266 -6.27 7.33 -10.46
N GLU A 267 -7.05 7.25 -9.38
CA GLU A 267 -8.39 7.86 -9.31
C GLU A 267 -8.34 9.39 -9.38
N ASN A 268 -7.39 10.03 -8.70
CA ASN A 268 -7.20 11.48 -8.81
C ASN A 268 -6.93 11.93 -10.26
N LYS A 269 -6.15 11.16 -11.03
CA LYS A 269 -5.94 11.44 -12.47
C LYS A 269 -7.22 11.30 -13.29
N ARG A 270 -8.11 10.37 -12.92
CA ARG A 270 -9.41 10.18 -13.59
C ARG A 270 -10.37 11.34 -13.31
N LEU A 271 -10.39 11.84 -12.07
CA LEU A 271 -11.28 12.93 -11.63
C LEU A 271 -10.81 14.31 -12.09
N THR A 272 -9.52 14.58 -12.00
CA THR A 272 -8.90 15.82 -12.48
C THR A 272 -7.92 15.48 -13.60
N PRO A 273 -8.38 15.41 -14.86
CA PRO A 273 -7.47 15.35 -15.99
C PRO A 273 -6.78 16.72 -16.11
N MET A 274 -5.67 16.88 -15.40
CA MET A 274 -4.69 17.94 -15.65
C MET A 274 -3.70 17.46 -16.71
#